data_AF-K1GJR8-F1
#
_entry.id   AF-K1GJR8-F1
#
_cell.length_a   1.000
_cell.length_b   1.000
_cell.length_c   1.000
_cell.angle_alpha   90.00
_cell.angle_beta   90.00
_cell.angle_gamma   90.00
#
_symmetry.space_group_name_H-M   'P 1'
#
loop_
_entity.id
_entity.type
_entity.pdbx_description
1 polymer ?
#
loop_
_entity_poly.entity_id
_entity_poly.type
_entity_poly.pdbx_seq_one_letter_code
_entity_poly.pdbx_strand_id
1 'polypeptide(L)'
;MNEKYILEVKDLEYTYGDGTHALKGINLKIEKGKKIAIIGVNGSGKSTLFLNMNGVLKATKGEIYFKGEKIAYDKKSLMELRKKNRYSISKSRNYAFFFKCLSRSFLWSNEFKTG
;
A
#
# COMPACT_ATOMS: atom_id res chain seq x y z
N MET A 1 17.51 -0.89 15.48
CA MET A 1 16.96 0.09 14.53
C MET A 1 15.46 0.23 14.81
N ASN A 2 14.96 1.42 15.11
CA ASN A 2 13.55 1.61 15.50
C ASN A 2 12.64 1.41 14.27
N GLU A 3 11.88 0.30 14.24
CA GLU A 3 10.81 0.02 13.26
C GLU A 3 9.58 0.94 13.49
N LYS A 4 9.76 2.26 13.52
CA LYS A 4 8.64 3.20 13.70
C LYS A 4 7.64 3.08 12.55
N TYR A 5 8.15 2.90 11.33
CA TYR A 5 7.35 2.80 10.11
C TYR A 5 7.36 1.37 9.56
N ILE A 6 6.18 0.83 9.30
CA ILE A 6 6.04 -0.47 8.65
C ILE A 6 6.07 -0.34 7.12
N LEU A 7 5.71 0.83 6.59
CA LEU A 7 5.82 1.13 5.19
C LEU A 7 6.27 2.58 5.01
N GLU A 8 7.22 2.81 4.12
CA GLU A 8 7.68 4.13 3.72
C GLU A 8 7.77 4.18 2.19
N VAL A 9 7.21 5.23 1.61
CA VAL A 9 7.17 5.50 0.17
C VAL A 9 7.87 6.83 -0.03
N LYS A 10 8.86 6.87 -0.92
CA LYS A 10 9.66 8.07 -1.22
C LYS A 10 9.59 8.37 -2.71
N ASP A 11 9.16 9.58 -3.04
CA ASP A 11 9.08 10.14 -4.40
C ASP A 11 8.52 9.17 -5.45
N LEU A 12 7.44 8.47 -5.07
CA LEU A 12 6.88 7.42 -5.90
C LEU A 12 6.14 7.99 -7.10
N GLU A 13 6.61 7.62 -8.29
CA GLU A 13 5.98 7.95 -9.56
C GLU A 13 5.58 6.69 -10.30
N TYR A 14 4.45 6.78 -11.00
CA TYR A 14 3.97 5.72 -11.85
C TYR A 14 3.25 6.30 -13.06
N THR A 15 3.73 5.90 -14.23
CA THR A 15 3.14 6.23 -15.53
C THR A 15 2.71 4.92 -16.20
N TYR A 16 1.45 4.86 -16.62
CA TYR A 16 0.95 3.74 -17.42
C TYR A 16 1.57 3.75 -18.83
N GLY A 17 1.53 2.61 -19.52
CA GLY A 17 2.12 2.48 -20.87
C GLY A 17 1.45 3.38 -21.94
N ASP A 18 0.25 3.87 -21.66
CA ASP A 18 -0.48 4.84 -22.49
C ASP A 18 -0.05 6.30 -22.25
N GLY A 19 0.92 6.55 -21.35
CA GLY A 19 1.38 7.88 -20.97
C GLY A 19 0.62 8.50 -19.79
N THR A 20 -0.39 7.82 -19.22
CA THR A 20 -1.16 8.36 -18.10
C THR A 20 -0.31 8.41 -16.82
N HIS A 21 0.00 9.61 -16.34
CA HIS A 21 0.71 9.84 -15.07
C HIS A 21 -0.22 9.68 -13.86
N ALA A 22 -0.24 8.48 -13.30
CA ALA A 22 -1.15 8.14 -12.20
C ALA A 22 -0.61 8.52 -10.82
N LEU A 23 0.71 8.47 -10.60
CA LEU A 23 1.38 8.91 -9.37
C LEU A 23 2.48 9.90 -9.72
N LYS A 24 2.54 11.02 -9.00
CA LYS A 24 3.45 12.14 -9.25
C LYS A 24 4.19 12.51 -7.96
N GLY A 25 5.28 11.80 -7.64
CA GLY A 25 6.14 12.11 -6.49
C GLY A 25 5.47 11.89 -5.13
N ILE A 26 4.80 10.76 -4.93
CA ILE A 26 4.08 10.48 -3.68
C ILE A 26 5.06 10.12 -2.55
N ASN A 27 4.92 10.81 -1.42
CA ASN A 27 5.65 10.54 -0.19
C ASN A 27 4.66 10.12 0.91
N LEU A 28 4.86 8.95 1.52
CA LEU A 28 3.95 8.40 2.53
C LEU A 28 4.72 7.58 3.57
N LYS A 29 4.38 7.74 4.85
CA LYS A 29 4.91 6.90 5.94
C LYS A 29 3.77 6.34 6.76
N ILE A 30 3.77 5.02 6.97
CA ILE A 30 2.77 4.30 7.76
C ILE A 30 3.46 3.74 8.99
N GLU A 31 2.99 4.15 10.16
CA GLU A 31 3.51 3.61 11.41
C GLU A 31 2.99 2.19 11.67
N LYS A 32 3.82 1.38 12.33
CA LYS A 32 3.45 0.01 12.71
C LYS A 32 2.21 0.03 13.61
N GLY A 33 1.23 -0.82 13.30
CA GLY A 33 -0.02 -0.93 14.05
C GLY A 33 -1.08 0.15 13.74
N LYS A 34 -0.74 1.18 12.95
CA LYS A 34 -1.73 2.18 12.49
C LYS A 34 -2.47 1.70 11.26
N LYS A 35 -3.74 2.10 11.18
CA LYS A 35 -4.57 1.97 9.99
C LYS A 35 -4.62 3.32 9.29
N ILE A 36 -4.44 3.33 7.97
CA ILE A 36 -4.59 4.54 7.16
C ILE A 36 -5.75 4.36 6.19
N ALA A 37 -6.41 5.46 5.87
CA ALA A 37 -7.38 5.55 4.78
C ALA A 37 -6.82 6.47 3.71
N ILE A 38 -6.78 5.99 2.46
CA ILE A 38 -6.43 6.83 1.31
C ILE A 38 -7.73 7.29 0.65
N ILE A 39 -7.92 8.61 0.60
CA ILE A 39 -9.12 9.29 0.13
C ILE A 39 -8.72 10.21 -1.05
N GLY A 40 -9.53 10.29 -2.09
CA GLY A 40 -9.28 11.11 -3.29
C GLY A 40 -10.26 10.78 -4.43
N VAL A 41 -10.52 11.69 -5.35
CA VAL A 41 -11.52 11.54 -6.42
C VAL A 41 -11.26 10.32 -7.31
N ASN A 42 -12.27 9.80 -8.01
CA ASN A 42 -12.05 8.74 -9.00
C ASN A 42 -11.00 9.17 -10.03
N GLY A 43 -10.09 8.25 -10.39
CA GLY A 43 -8.95 8.56 -11.26
C GLY A 43 -7.73 9.18 -10.57
N SER A 44 -7.79 9.53 -9.28
CA SER A 44 -6.65 10.16 -8.57
C SER A 44 -5.45 9.25 -8.27
N GLY A 45 -5.34 8.07 -8.89
CA GLY A 45 -4.21 7.16 -8.68
C GLY A 45 -4.24 6.29 -7.42
N LYS A 46 -5.33 6.29 -6.62
CA LYS A 46 -5.42 5.49 -5.36
C LYS A 46 -5.13 4.01 -5.58
N SER A 47 -5.86 3.38 -6.51
CA SER A 47 -5.66 1.96 -6.83
C SER A 47 -4.23 1.69 -7.31
N THR A 48 -3.67 2.60 -8.09
CA THR A 48 -2.28 2.52 -8.57
C THR A 48 -1.28 2.59 -7.43
N LEU A 49 -1.47 3.51 -6.46
CA LEU A 49 -0.66 3.61 -5.25
C LEU A 49 -0.71 2.29 -4.46
N PHE A 50 -1.91 1.73 -4.26
CA PHE A 50 -2.08 0.44 -3.60
C PHE A 50 -1.35 -0.69 -4.31
N LEU A 51 -1.50 -0.81 -5.62
CA LEU A 51 -0.85 -1.86 -6.39
C LEU A 51 0.69 -1.73 -6.34
N ASN A 52 1.22 -0.50 -6.32
CA ASN A 52 2.65 -0.25 -6.13
C ASN A 52 3.12 -0.66 -4.73
N MET A 53 2.42 -0.24 -3.67
CA MET A 53 2.74 -0.60 -2.28
C MET A 53 2.67 -2.11 -2.02
N ASN A 54 1.83 -2.82 -2.78
CA ASN A 54 1.71 -4.29 -2.73
C ASN A 54 2.72 -5.04 -3.60
N GLY A 55 3.59 -4.32 -4.32
CA GLY A 55 4.54 -4.91 -5.25
C GLY A 55 3.84 -5.67 -6.40
N VAL A 56 2.62 -5.27 -6.76
CA VAL A 56 1.93 -5.77 -7.96
C VAL A 56 2.36 -4.96 -9.17
N LEU A 57 2.42 -3.63 -9.02
CA LEU A 57 2.99 -2.74 -10.01
C LEU A 57 4.40 -2.32 -9.58
N LYS A 58 5.28 -2.21 -10.57
CA LYS A 58 6.62 -1.64 -10.41
C LYS A 58 6.55 -0.15 -10.65
N ALA A 59 7.03 0.63 -9.69
CA ALA A 59 7.11 2.07 -9.81
C ALA A 59 7.99 2.47 -11.01
N THR A 60 7.62 3.55 -11.70
CA THR A 60 8.45 4.12 -12.76
C THR A 60 9.65 4.84 -12.15
N LYS A 61 9.46 5.54 -11.03
CA LYS A 61 10.52 6.12 -10.18
C LYS A 61 10.13 6.06 -8.71
N GLY A 62 11.12 6.33 -7.85
CA GLY A 62 10.95 6.35 -6.40
C GLY A 62 11.19 4.97 -5.78
N GLU A 63 11.00 4.93 -4.46
CA GLU A 63 11.37 3.78 -3.64
C GLU A 63 10.26 3.46 -2.64
N ILE A 64 10.07 2.16 -2.39
CA ILE A 64 9.15 1.67 -1.37
C ILE A 64 9.96 0.81 -0.41
N TYR A 65 9.80 1.07 0.87
CA TYR A 65 10.42 0.35 1.96
C TYR A 65 9.34 -0.32 2.80
N PHE A 66 9.55 -1.58 3.14
CA PHE A 66 8.73 -2.35 4.05
C PHE A 66 9.56 -2.74 5.28
N LYS A 67 9.13 -2.32 6.46
CA LYS A 67 9.87 -2.49 7.72
C LYS A 67 11.33 -2.01 7.66
N GLY A 68 11.57 -0.92 6.94
CA GLY A 68 12.91 -0.36 6.73
C GLY A 68 13.74 -1.05 5.63
N GLU A 69 13.27 -2.15 5.05
CA GLU A 69 13.93 -2.81 3.93
C GLU A 69 13.35 -2.34 2.59
N LYS A 70 14.21 -1.95 1.66
CA LYS A 70 13.77 -1.56 0.31
C LYS A 70 13.15 -2.77 -0.40
N ILE A 71 11.95 -2.60 -0.93
CA ILE A 71 11.28 -3.64 -1.72
C ILE A 71 12.05 -3.78 -3.03
N ALA A 72 12.74 -4.91 -3.19
CA ALA A 72 13.23 -5.34 -4.48
C ALA A 72 12.09 -5.99 -5.29
N TYR A 73 12.04 -5.70 -6.59
CA TYR A 73 11.02 -6.23 -7.50
C TYR A 73 11.38 -7.61 -8.06
N ASP A 74 12.17 -8.39 -7.33
CA ASP A 74 12.46 -9.77 -7.67
C ASP A 74 11.40 -10.73 -7.10
N LYS A 75 11.33 -11.92 -7.68
CA LYS A 75 10.29 -12.91 -7.36
C LYS A 75 10.28 -13.31 -5.88
N LYS A 76 11.45 -13.36 -5.22
CA LYS A 76 11.59 -13.78 -3.81
C LYS A 76 11.10 -12.68 -2.89
N SER A 77 11.54 -11.44 -3.10
CA SER A 77 11.15 -10.27 -2.31
C SER A 77 9.66 -9.95 -2.43
N LEU A 78 9.10 -10.04 -3.65
CA LEU A 78 7.67 -9.85 -3.88
C LEU A 78 6.83 -10.97 -3.23
N MET A 79 7.32 -12.21 -3.25
CA MET A 79 6.66 -13.33 -2.60
C MET A 79 6.69 -13.20 -1.08
N GLU A 80 7.79 -12.69 -0.49
CA GLU A 80 7.84 -12.36 0.93
C GLU A 80 6.89 -11.23 1.32
N LEU A 81 6.85 -10.16 0.51
CA LEU A 81 5.91 -9.06 0.70
C LEU A 81 4.47 -9.59 0.69
N ARG A 82 4.09 -10.37 -0.33
CA ARG A 82 2.73 -10.92 -0.48
C ARG A 82 2.36 -11.97 0.57
N LYS A 83 3.32 -12.78 1.03
CA LYS A 83 3.09 -13.75 2.11
C LYS A 83 2.91 -13.08 3.48
N LYS A 84 3.69 -12.03 3.75
CA LYS A 84 3.68 -11.31 5.03
C LYS A 84 2.56 -10.26 5.09
N ASN A 85 2.07 -9.80 3.93
CA ASN A 85 0.97 -8.85 3.82
C ASN A 85 -0.33 -9.49 3.32
N ARG A 86 -1.11 -10.04 4.24
CA ARG A 86 -2.50 -10.43 3.97
C ARG A 86 -3.40 -9.22 4.17
N TYR A 87 -3.52 -8.36 3.16
CA TYR A 87 -4.47 -7.24 3.17
C TYR A 87 -5.85 -7.69 2.68
N SER A 88 -6.90 -7.05 3.19
CA SER A 88 -8.23 -7.15 2.60
C SER A 88 -8.56 -5.82 1.92
N ILE A 89 -9.02 -5.90 0.67
CA ILE A 89 -9.53 -4.74 -0.07
C ILE A 89 -11.04 -4.78 0.11
N SER A 90 -11.60 -3.79 0.82
CA SER A 90 -13.04 -3.53 0.77
C SER A 90 -13.26 -2.30 -0.10
N LYS A 91 -13.89 -2.49 -1.27
CA LYS A 91 -14.38 -1.38 -2.08
C LYS A 91 -15.70 -0.93 -1.47
N SER A 92 -15.71 0.19 -0.76
CA SER A 92 -16.95 0.90 -0.46
C SER A 92 -17.11 2.06 -1.45
N ARG A 93 -18.35 2.29 -1.89
CA ARG A 93 -18.73 3.07 -3.09
C ARG A 93 -18.14 4.47 -3.18
N ASN A 94 -17.65 5.06 -2.08
CA ASN A 94 -16.99 6.36 -2.07
C ASN A 94 -15.99 6.41 -0.91
N TYR A 95 -14.72 6.06 -1.14
CA TYR A 95 -13.60 6.27 -0.20
C TYR A 95 -13.51 5.29 0.98
N ALA A 96 -12.39 4.55 1.01
CA ALA A 96 -11.67 4.01 2.17
C ALA A 96 -11.03 2.68 1.77
N PHE A 97 -9.78 2.71 1.37
CA PHE A 97 -8.96 1.51 1.37
C PHE A 97 -8.30 1.40 2.74
N PHE A 98 -8.70 0.40 3.53
CA PHE A 98 -8.15 0.18 4.86
C PHE A 98 -6.85 -0.63 4.78
N PHE A 99 -5.75 -0.01 5.20
CA PHE A 99 -4.50 -0.74 5.40
C PHE A 99 -4.49 -1.32 6.82
N LYS A 100 -4.80 -2.62 6.98
CA LYS A 100 -4.59 -3.33 8.25
C LYS A 100 -3.24 -4.04 8.19
N CYS A 101 -2.21 -3.44 8.80
CA CYS A 101 -0.92 -4.09 8.92
C CYS A 101 -0.95 -5.10 10.08
N LEU A 102 -1.23 -6.37 9.77
CA LEU A 102 -1.34 -7.43 10.77
C LEU A 102 0.03 -7.82 11.34
N SER A 103 0.32 -7.41 12.58
CA SER A 103 1.11 -8.26 13.47
C SER A 103 0.17 -9.36 13.99
N ARG A 104 0.38 -10.58 13.48
CA ARG A 104 -0.19 -11.90 13.88
C ARG A 104 -1.46 -11.96 14.75
N SER A 105 -2.39 -12.79 14.27
CA SER A 105 -3.55 -13.40 14.95
C SER A 105 -4.72 -12.46 15.27
N PHE A 106 -5.59 -12.24 14.29
CA PHE A 106 -7.00 -12.00 14.59
C PHE A 106 -7.87 -12.50 13.44
N LEU A 107 -8.66 -13.54 13.73
CA LEU A 107 -9.70 -14.09 12.88
C LEU A 107 -10.70 -12.98 12.53
N TRP A 108 -11.08 -12.93 11.26
CA TRP A 108 -12.09 -12.03 10.74
C TRP A 108 -13.45 -12.64 11.07
N SER A 109 -14.02 -12.27 12.21
CA SER A 109 -15.44 -12.45 12.50
C SER A 109 -16.12 -11.08 12.40
N ASN A 110 -17.23 -11.06 11.66
CA ASN A 110 -18.26 -10.04 11.54
C ASN A 110 -18.15 -8.82 12.46
N GLU A 111 -18.17 -7.62 11.85
CA GLU A 111 -19.07 -6.52 12.22
C GLU A 111 -18.82 -5.32 11.29
N PHE A 112 -19.61 -5.25 10.21
CA PHE A 112 -20.03 -3.96 9.68
C PHE A 112 -21.16 -3.48 10.59
N LYS A 113 -20.87 -2.52 11.47
CA LYS A 113 -21.89 -1.67 12.08
C LYS A 113 -21.61 -0.24 11.61
N THR A 114 -22.39 0.19 10.62
CA THR A 114 -22.61 1.60 10.34
C THR A 114 -23.44 2.15 11.48
N GLY A 115 -22.87 3.07 12.25
CA GLY A 115 -23.64 4.07 12.99
C GLY A 115 -23.95 5.25 12.08
#